data_AF-A0A4V1UWT1-F1
#
_entry.id   AF-A0A4V1UWT1-F1
#
_cell.length_a   1.000
_cell.length_b   1.000
_cell.length_c   1.000
_cell.angle_alpha   90.00
_cell.angle_beta   90.00
_cell.angle_gamma   90.00
#
_symmetry.space_group_name_H-M   'P 1'
#
loop_
_entity.id
_entity.type
_entity.pdbx_description
1 polymer ?
#
loop_
_entity_poly.entity_id
_entity_poly.type
_entity_poly.pdbx_seq_one_letter_code
_entity_poly.pdbx_strand_id
1 'polypeptide(L)'
;MNTAKTSLWSRGTLGGKLLPPRERILFGAVHEDAEIERLALQARRAALKSQQPMRAFSIASGGCTAISLLLEPDVEVVAVDVNPAQIYLCELKKAVLSQIEAATPLGNATVWFDSVEGELSPQAQEFWRSNRNLLRTGLNGCGLTERVMRTTACLWKLWLGPQNMEALMTGDFSALRDPRWRLAFRWALHHFVLRLFYARGYISSLPPGFSREIRRRIERSLTRFPIAQNPYIQLTLRGQYGPNEISWPTYWQSQHRGLLRSRLSNLSLHTADAASFLESQPPQSFDFFALSNVLEVCSPSEQKRLLAAVARAAKPGALVCIRAILTRSAPQRWPTAFEVDERLTRQLLDRDRSPICPLWAVLRRR
;
A
#
# COMPACT_ATOMS: atom_id res chain seq x y z
N MET A 1 2.89 20.71 17.18
CA MET A 1 3.00 21.70 16.08
C MET A 1 2.82 20.97 14.75
N ASN A 2 1.82 21.41 14.00
CA ASN A 2 1.21 20.74 12.86
C ASN A 2 2.00 21.07 11.57
N THR A 3 2.86 20.19 11.06
CA THR A 3 3.82 20.60 10.01
C THR A 3 3.34 20.27 8.60
N ALA A 4 2.19 20.79 8.19
CA ALA A 4 1.63 20.84 6.83
C ALA A 4 1.45 19.51 6.04
N LYS A 5 2.44 18.62 5.97
CA LYS A 5 2.39 17.31 5.31
C LYS A 5 1.40 16.37 6.00
N THR A 6 1.48 16.21 7.32
CA THR A 6 0.53 15.39 8.10
C THR A 6 -0.91 15.89 7.91
N SER A 7 -1.11 17.22 7.85
CA SER A 7 -2.43 17.82 7.57
C SER A 7 -2.92 17.67 6.13
N LEU A 8 -2.02 17.45 5.17
CA LEU A 8 -2.38 17.19 3.77
C LEU A 8 -2.85 15.73 3.63
N TRP A 9 -2.10 14.79 4.20
CA TRP A 9 -2.47 13.38 4.23
C TRP A 9 -3.79 13.14 4.97
N SER A 10 -3.99 13.76 6.14
CA SER A 10 -5.25 13.63 6.90
C SER A 10 -6.47 14.17 6.14
N ARG A 11 -6.27 15.16 5.27
CA ARG A 11 -7.31 15.68 4.37
C ARG A 11 -7.44 14.89 3.07
N GLY A 12 -6.70 13.80 2.90
CA GLY A 12 -6.69 12.99 1.66
C GLY A 12 -6.19 13.76 0.44
N THR A 13 -5.32 14.75 0.64
CA THR A 13 -4.79 15.55 -0.45
C THR A 13 -3.28 15.45 -0.47
N LEU A 14 -2.71 15.27 -1.66
CA LEU A 14 -1.29 15.49 -1.85
C LEU A 14 -1.00 16.93 -2.25
N GLY A 15 -2.00 17.82 -2.41
CA GLY A 15 -1.92 19.28 -2.64
C GLY A 15 -1.60 19.72 -4.08
N GLY A 16 -2.12 19.00 -5.08
CA GLY A 16 -2.01 19.36 -6.50
C GLY A 16 -2.90 20.55 -6.92
N LYS A 17 -2.47 21.31 -7.95
CA LYS A 17 -3.15 22.54 -8.42
C LYS A 17 -4.49 22.32 -9.12
N LEU A 18 -4.74 21.11 -9.63
CA LEU A 18 -5.88 20.83 -10.51
C LEU A 18 -7.12 20.30 -9.78
N LEU A 19 -7.06 20.16 -8.45
CA LEU A 19 -8.00 19.31 -7.73
C LEU A 19 -8.35 19.95 -6.38
N PRO A 20 -9.64 20.29 -6.12
CA PRO A 20 -10.06 21.02 -4.92
C PRO A 20 -9.81 20.22 -3.63
N PRO A 21 -9.62 20.90 -2.48
CA PRO A 21 -9.40 20.25 -1.19
C PRO A 21 -10.71 19.65 -0.67
N ARG A 22 -10.86 18.35 -0.84
CA ARG A 22 -11.88 17.50 -0.18
C ARG A 22 -11.19 16.21 0.24
N GLU A 23 -11.73 15.53 1.25
CA GLU A 23 -11.32 14.17 1.62
C GLU A 23 -11.33 13.27 0.39
N ARG A 24 -10.20 12.61 0.10
CA ARG A 24 -10.07 11.71 -1.05
C ARG A 24 -9.34 10.44 -0.67
N ILE A 25 -9.61 9.43 -1.47
CA ILE A 25 -8.85 8.20 -1.51
C ILE A 25 -7.53 8.48 -2.23
N LEU A 26 -6.42 8.38 -1.50
CA LEU A 26 -5.09 8.55 -2.08
C LEU A 26 -4.62 7.27 -2.78
N PHE A 27 -4.97 6.12 -2.21
CA PHE A 27 -4.58 4.79 -2.66
C PHE A 27 -5.82 3.90 -2.75
N GLY A 28 -6.23 3.57 -3.96
CA GLY A 28 -7.17 2.48 -4.21
C GLY A 28 -6.51 1.14 -3.94
N ALA A 29 -5.22 1.02 -4.22
CA ALA A 29 -4.39 -0.14 -3.93
C ALA A 29 -3.06 0.29 -3.33
N VAL A 30 -2.56 -0.46 -2.34
CA VAL A 30 -1.16 -0.29 -1.92
C VAL A 30 -0.24 -0.87 -3.01
N HIS A 31 0.83 -0.17 -3.30
CA HIS A 31 1.89 -0.66 -4.18
C HIS A 31 2.98 -1.35 -3.34
N GLU A 32 2.56 -2.28 -2.51
CA GLU A 32 3.39 -3.04 -1.56
C GLU A 32 3.02 -4.51 -1.67
N ASP A 33 4.04 -5.38 -1.70
CA ASP A 33 3.81 -6.82 -1.75
C ASP A 33 3.43 -7.37 -0.39
N ALA A 34 2.12 -7.44 -0.10
CA ALA A 34 1.60 -7.89 1.19
C ALA A 34 2.00 -9.32 1.57
N GLU A 35 2.47 -10.12 0.60
CA GLU A 35 3.04 -11.44 0.88
C GLU A 35 4.27 -11.35 1.79
N ILE A 36 5.02 -10.25 1.70
CA ILE A 36 6.18 -10.00 2.55
C ILE A 36 5.77 -9.82 4.02
N GLU A 37 4.73 -9.04 4.29
CA GLU A 37 4.22 -8.87 5.64
C GLU A 37 3.66 -10.20 6.19
N ARG A 38 2.99 -11.00 5.35
CA ARG A 38 2.52 -12.35 5.72
C ARG A 38 3.67 -13.28 6.08
N LEU A 39 4.71 -13.36 5.25
CA LEU A 39 5.90 -14.17 5.50
C LEU A 39 6.64 -13.72 6.78
N ALA A 40 6.71 -12.42 7.04
CA ALA A 40 7.28 -11.90 8.28
C ALA A 40 6.43 -12.30 9.50
N LEU A 41 5.11 -12.21 9.40
CA LEU A 41 4.19 -12.63 10.45
C LEU A 41 4.28 -14.14 10.74
N GLN A 42 4.42 -14.97 9.71
CA GLN A 42 4.68 -16.40 9.84
C GLN A 42 6.01 -16.68 10.56
N ALA A 43 7.07 -15.95 10.20
CA ALA A 43 8.37 -16.06 10.88
C ALA A 43 8.26 -15.70 12.38
N ARG A 44 7.47 -14.68 12.71
CA ARG A 44 7.16 -14.33 14.11
C ARG A 44 6.43 -15.47 14.84
N ARG A 45 5.38 -16.03 14.23
CA ARG A 45 4.63 -17.17 14.81
C ARG A 45 5.54 -18.37 15.06
N ALA A 46 6.37 -18.71 14.07
CA ALA A 46 7.32 -19.81 14.19
C ALA A 46 8.33 -19.61 15.34
N ALA A 47 8.77 -18.37 15.56
CA ALA A 47 9.68 -18.02 16.66
C ALA A 47 9.01 -18.06 18.04
N LEU A 48 7.72 -17.73 18.13
CA LEU A 48 6.96 -17.74 19.39
C LEU A 48 6.73 -19.13 19.96
N LYS A 49 6.73 -20.18 19.12
CA LYS A 49 6.36 -21.56 19.50
C LYS A 49 5.05 -21.64 20.30
N SER A 50 4.12 -20.72 20.02
CA SER A 50 2.84 -20.58 20.71
C SER A 50 1.71 -20.59 19.70
N GLN A 51 0.58 -21.19 20.09
CA GLN A 51 -0.68 -21.18 19.33
C GLN A 51 -1.60 -20.03 19.75
N GLN A 52 -1.13 -19.11 20.60
CA GLN A 52 -1.94 -17.95 20.99
C GLN A 52 -2.24 -17.05 19.78
N PRO A 53 -3.43 -16.44 19.73
CA PRO A 53 -3.74 -15.43 18.73
C PRO A 53 -2.70 -14.30 18.72
N MET A 54 -2.28 -13.89 17.53
CA MET A 54 -1.36 -12.77 17.35
C MET A 54 -2.15 -11.48 17.07
N ARG A 55 -1.58 -10.36 17.51
CA ARG A 55 -2.12 -9.03 17.21
C ARG A 55 -1.19 -8.29 16.26
N ALA A 56 -1.73 -7.83 15.14
CA ALA A 56 -0.99 -7.09 14.11
C ALA A 56 -1.53 -5.67 13.97
N PHE A 57 -0.63 -4.69 13.96
CA PHE A 57 -0.93 -3.31 13.61
C PHE A 57 -0.58 -3.07 12.13
N SER A 58 -1.43 -2.38 11.39
CA SER A 58 -1.16 -1.95 10.02
C SER A 58 -1.54 -0.49 9.83
N ILE A 59 -0.72 0.27 9.11
CA ILE A 59 -1.24 1.46 8.43
C ILE A 59 -2.30 0.99 7.42
N ALA A 60 -3.50 1.57 7.43
CA ALA A 60 -4.61 1.02 6.66
C ALA A 60 -4.39 1.21 5.16
N SER A 61 -4.17 2.44 4.68
CA SER A 61 -3.84 2.75 3.28
C SER A 61 -4.74 2.04 2.26
N GLY A 62 -6.06 2.03 2.50
CA GLY A 62 -7.04 1.36 1.64
C GLY A 62 -7.13 -0.16 1.84
N GLY A 63 -6.46 -0.73 2.85
CA GLY A 63 -6.77 -2.01 3.47
C GLY A 63 -6.10 -3.23 2.85
N CYS A 64 -5.34 -3.08 1.76
CA CYS A 64 -4.77 -4.21 1.03
C CYS A 64 -3.87 -5.10 1.91
N THR A 65 -2.91 -4.51 2.62
CA THR A 65 -2.00 -5.25 3.52
C THR A 65 -2.77 -5.79 4.71
N ALA A 66 -3.60 -4.96 5.37
CA ALA A 66 -4.39 -5.35 6.53
C ALA A 66 -5.32 -6.55 6.25
N ILE A 67 -6.04 -6.55 5.12
CA ILE A 67 -6.91 -7.67 4.72
C ILE A 67 -6.06 -8.90 4.37
N SER A 68 -4.92 -8.73 3.70
CA SER A 68 -4.04 -9.86 3.35
C SER A 68 -3.46 -10.56 4.59
N LEU A 69 -3.21 -9.82 5.68
CA LEU A 69 -2.74 -10.39 6.95
C LEU A 69 -3.76 -11.36 7.58
N LEU A 70 -5.07 -11.22 7.29
CA LEU A 70 -6.10 -12.13 7.78
C LEU A 70 -6.04 -13.54 7.14
N LEU A 71 -5.24 -13.72 6.08
CA LEU A 71 -4.97 -15.04 5.52
C LEU A 71 -4.13 -15.90 6.49
N GLU A 72 -3.39 -15.26 7.39
CA GLU A 72 -2.69 -15.95 8.45
C GLU A 72 -3.66 -16.40 9.56
N PRO A 73 -3.48 -17.61 10.11
CA PRO A 73 -4.38 -18.14 11.14
C PRO A 73 -4.28 -17.33 12.43
N ASP A 74 -5.39 -17.20 13.16
CA ASP A 74 -5.49 -16.59 14.49
C ASP A 74 -4.77 -15.25 14.62
N VAL A 75 -5.09 -14.32 13.72
CA VAL A 75 -4.57 -12.94 13.75
C VAL A 75 -5.74 -11.96 13.88
N GLU A 76 -5.65 -11.10 14.90
CA GLU A 76 -6.42 -9.86 14.97
C GLU A 76 -5.60 -8.75 14.29
N VAL A 77 -6.21 -8.06 13.33
CA VAL A 77 -5.56 -6.98 12.59
C VAL A 77 -6.23 -5.66 12.96
N VAL A 78 -5.42 -4.73 13.44
CA VAL A 78 -5.83 -3.35 13.73
C VAL A 78 -5.26 -2.46 12.64
N ALA A 79 -6.13 -1.93 11.78
CA ALA A 79 -5.73 -1.02 10.71
C ALA A 79 -6.07 0.42 11.06
N VAL A 80 -5.06 1.30 11.01
CA VAL A 80 -5.18 2.70 11.41
C VAL A 80 -4.76 3.62 10.28
N ASP A 81 -5.53 4.67 10.04
CA ASP A 81 -5.18 5.72 9.08
C ASP A 81 -5.63 7.08 9.61
N VAL A 82 -4.84 8.12 9.33
CA VAL A 82 -5.21 9.49 9.69
C VAL A 82 -6.20 10.09 8.69
N ASN A 83 -6.30 9.50 7.49
CA ASN A 83 -7.26 9.90 6.46
C ASN A 83 -8.53 9.05 6.57
N PRO A 84 -9.68 9.61 6.98
CA PRO A 84 -10.93 8.87 7.08
C PRO A 84 -11.36 8.21 5.76
N ALA A 85 -11.10 8.85 4.61
CA ALA A 85 -11.46 8.29 3.31
C ALA A 85 -10.76 6.95 3.00
N GLN A 86 -9.56 6.72 3.55
CA GLN A 86 -8.88 5.43 3.43
C GLN A 86 -9.54 4.36 4.30
N ILE A 87 -10.04 4.73 5.48
CA ILE A 87 -10.82 3.85 6.33
C ILE A 87 -12.16 3.49 5.69
N TYR A 88 -12.87 4.47 5.11
CA TYR A 88 -14.12 4.22 4.38
C TYR A 88 -13.94 3.28 3.18
N LEU A 89 -12.77 3.32 2.52
CA LEU A 89 -12.42 2.33 1.50
C LEU A 89 -12.15 0.94 2.08
N CYS A 90 -11.50 0.86 3.24
CA CYS A 90 -11.31 -0.42 3.94
C CYS A 90 -12.66 -1.05 4.33
N GLU A 91 -13.59 -0.25 4.87
CA GLU A 91 -14.96 -0.67 5.20
C GLU A 91 -15.66 -1.23 3.96
N LEU A 92 -15.64 -0.49 2.85
CA LEU A 92 -16.28 -0.94 1.61
C LEU A 92 -15.67 -2.22 1.05
N LYS A 93 -14.34 -2.36 1.07
CA LYS A 93 -13.68 -3.60 0.66
C LYS A 93 -14.04 -4.77 1.57
N LYS A 94 -14.10 -4.55 2.89
CA LYS A 94 -14.53 -5.56 3.86
C LYS A 94 -15.97 -6.01 3.58
N ALA A 95 -16.89 -5.10 3.35
CA ALA A 95 -18.28 -5.42 3.06
C ALA A 95 -18.42 -6.18 1.72
N VAL A 96 -17.74 -5.72 0.66
CA VAL A 96 -17.75 -6.39 -0.65
C VAL A 96 -17.13 -7.79 -0.60
N LEU A 97 -15.97 -7.96 0.04
CA LEU A 97 -15.34 -9.29 0.19
C LEU A 97 -16.17 -10.24 1.05
N SER A 98 -16.97 -9.70 1.98
CA SER A 98 -17.89 -10.49 2.79
C SER A 98 -19.07 -10.99 1.95
N GLN A 99 -19.69 -10.15 1.13
CA GLN A 99 -21.01 -10.45 0.55
C GLN A 99 -21.00 -10.77 -0.95
N ILE A 100 -20.05 -10.22 -1.71
CA ILE A 100 -20.14 -10.17 -3.18
C ILE A 100 -19.13 -11.14 -3.80
N GLU A 101 -19.63 -12.29 -4.25
CA GLU A 101 -18.79 -13.35 -4.83
C GLU A 101 -18.20 -12.97 -6.19
N ALA A 102 -18.97 -12.28 -7.04
CA ALA A 102 -18.52 -11.83 -8.35
C ALA A 102 -17.61 -10.59 -8.31
N ALA A 103 -17.23 -10.10 -7.12
CA ALA A 103 -16.48 -8.87 -7.00
C ALA A 103 -15.06 -8.99 -7.55
N THR A 104 -14.69 -8.04 -8.39
CA THR A 104 -13.36 -7.91 -8.97
C THR A 104 -12.65 -6.68 -8.41
N PRO A 105 -11.30 -6.68 -8.30
CA PRO A 105 -10.55 -5.55 -7.76
C PRO A 105 -10.75 -4.26 -8.56
N LEU A 106 -10.85 -4.39 -9.88
CA LEU A 106 -11.12 -3.32 -10.83
C LEU A 106 -12.41 -3.66 -11.60
N GLY A 107 -13.16 -2.64 -12.00
CA GLY A 107 -14.50 -2.80 -12.58
C GLY A 107 -15.47 -1.79 -11.97
N ASN A 108 -16.65 -1.59 -12.57
CA ASN A 108 -17.58 -0.60 -12.04
C ASN A 108 -18.19 -1.07 -10.71
N ALA A 109 -17.62 -0.65 -9.58
CA ALA A 109 -18.07 -1.05 -8.25
C ALA A 109 -19.38 -0.38 -7.82
N THR A 110 -19.96 0.54 -8.61
CA THR A 110 -21.29 1.08 -8.33
C THR A 110 -22.36 -0.02 -8.35
N VAL A 111 -22.10 -1.12 -9.06
CA VAL A 111 -23.04 -2.25 -9.18
C VAL A 111 -23.15 -3.08 -7.90
N TRP A 112 -22.18 -2.96 -6.98
CA TRP A 112 -22.18 -3.68 -5.71
C TRP A 112 -22.51 -2.78 -4.52
N PHE A 113 -22.28 -1.48 -4.67
CA PHE A 113 -22.36 -0.52 -3.56
C PHE A 113 -23.71 -0.57 -2.85
N ASP A 114 -24.81 -0.53 -3.60
CA ASP A 114 -26.16 -0.47 -3.03
C ASP A 114 -26.48 -1.74 -2.21
N SER A 115 -25.87 -2.88 -2.53
CA SER A 115 -26.06 -4.15 -1.81
C SER A 115 -25.29 -4.22 -0.49
N VAL A 116 -24.21 -3.45 -0.33
CA VAL A 116 -23.32 -3.52 0.84
C VAL A 116 -23.30 -2.23 1.66
N GLU A 117 -23.98 -1.19 1.21
CA GLU A 117 -23.99 0.13 1.87
C GLU A 117 -24.43 0.04 3.34
N GLY A 118 -25.40 -0.83 3.64
CA GLY A 118 -25.93 -1.02 5.00
C GLY A 118 -24.91 -1.54 6.02
N GLU A 119 -23.80 -2.14 5.56
CA GLU A 119 -22.71 -2.63 6.42
C GLU A 119 -21.70 -1.54 6.79
N LEU A 120 -21.76 -0.40 6.13
CA LEU A 120 -20.80 0.69 6.31
C LEU A 120 -21.23 1.59 7.46
N SER A 121 -20.26 2.24 8.11
CA SER A 121 -20.55 3.30 9.07
C SER A 121 -21.34 4.45 8.42
N PRO A 122 -22.17 5.20 9.17
CA PRO A 122 -22.94 6.32 8.61
C PRO A 122 -22.07 7.33 7.84
N GLN A 123 -20.86 7.61 8.33
CA GLN A 123 -19.90 8.51 7.69
C GLN A 123 -19.37 7.92 6.37
N ALA A 124 -19.08 6.62 6.32
CA ALA A 124 -18.68 5.95 5.08
C ALA A 124 -19.82 5.93 4.06
N GLN A 125 -21.07 5.72 4.47
CA GLN A 125 -22.24 5.79 3.59
C GLN A 125 -22.37 7.18 2.96
N GLU A 126 -22.35 8.25 3.77
CA GLU A 126 -22.42 9.63 3.29
C GLU A 126 -21.28 9.96 2.32
N PHE A 127 -20.06 9.56 2.66
CA PHE A 127 -18.89 9.72 1.80
C PHE A 127 -19.10 9.04 0.44
N TRP A 128 -19.52 7.78 0.41
CA TRP A 128 -19.66 7.03 -0.84
C TRP A 128 -20.86 7.46 -1.68
N ARG A 129 -21.98 7.87 -1.08
CA ARG A 129 -23.09 8.51 -1.79
C ARG A 129 -22.63 9.78 -2.51
N SER A 130 -21.85 10.60 -1.82
CA SER A 130 -21.31 11.86 -2.38
C SER A 130 -20.20 11.66 -3.41
N ASN A 131 -19.54 10.49 -3.41
CA ASN A 131 -18.38 10.18 -4.24
C ASN A 131 -18.57 8.94 -5.12
N ARG A 132 -19.82 8.60 -5.47
CA ARG A 132 -20.19 7.38 -6.21
C ARG A 132 -19.47 7.25 -7.56
N ASN A 133 -19.09 8.37 -8.17
CA ASN A 133 -18.30 8.40 -9.40
C ASN A 133 -16.91 7.76 -9.27
N LEU A 134 -16.29 7.77 -8.08
CA LEU A 134 -14.99 7.13 -7.85
C LEU A 134 -15.05 5.60 -8.03
N LEU A 135 -16.21 5.00 -7.72
CA LEU A 135 -16.44 3.55 -7.83
C LEU A 135 -16.46 3.03 -9.26
N ARG A 136 -16.63 3.90 -10.27
CA ARG A 136 -16.62 3.52 -11.69
C ARG A 136 -15.36 2.81 -12.14
N THR A 137 -14.27 2.99 -11.40
CA THR A 137 -12.95 2.44 -11.71
C THR A 137 -12.56 1.26 -10.80
N GLY A 138 -13.47 0.86 -9.91
CA GLY A 138 -13.31 -0.27 -9.00
C GLY A 138 -12.68 0.12 -7.67
N LEU A 139 -12.76 -0.78 -6.70
CA LEU A 139 -12.28 -0.54 -5.34
C LEU A 139 -10.77 -0.34 -5.29
N ASN A 140 -10.02 -1.05 -6.14
CA ASN A 140 -8.57 -0.89 -6.24
C ASN A 140 -8.16 0.20 -7.24
N GLY A 141 -9.10 0.80 -7.98
CA GLY A 141 -8.81 1.78 -9.03
C GLY A 141 -9.28 3.20 -8.75
N CYS A 142 -9.98 3.41 -7.63
CA CYS A 142 -10.65 4.65 -7.25
C CYS A 142 -9.74 5.71 -6.62
N GLY A 143 -8.49 5.36 -6.30
CA GLY A 143 -7.54 6.28 -5.69
C GLY A 143 -6.88 7.24 -6.68
N LEU A 144 -6.33 8.33 -6.12
CA LEU A 144 -5.57 9.31 -6.89
C LEU A 144 -4.37 8.67 -7.58
N THR A 145 -3.63 7.81 -6.87
CA THR A 145 -2.41 7.16 -7.39
C THR A 145 -2.72 6.29 -8.60
N GLU A 146 -3.79 5.51 -8.57
CA GLU A 146 -4.18 4.62 -9.67
C GLU A 146 -4.72 5.39 -10.86
N ARG A 147 -5.39 6.53 -10.64
CA ARG A 147 -5.72 7.45 -11.72
C ARG A 147 -4.47 7.96 -12.43
N VAL A 148 -3.43 8.35 -11.68
CA VAL A 148 -2.14 8.78 -12.26
C VAL A 148 -1.47 7.65 -13.04
N MET A 149 -1.44 6.44 -12.48
CA MET A 149 -0.85 5.28 -13.16
C MET A 149 -1.60 4.94 -14.44
N ARG A 150 -2.94 4.99 -14.45
CA ARG A 150 -3.75 4.74 -15.65
C ARG A 150 -3.51 5.78 -16.74
N THR A 151 -3.43 7.05 -16.39
CA THR A 151 -3.07 8.11 -17.35
C THR A 151 -1.65 7.89 -17.89
N THR A 152 -0.69 7.57 -17.01
CA THR A 152 0.71 7.34 -17.40
C THR A 152 0.85 6.12 -18.31
N ALA A 153 0.18 5.02 -17.99
CA ALA A 153 0.15 3.81 -18.80
C ALA A 153 -0.42 4.06 -20.21
N CYS A 154 -1.48 4.86 -20.31
CA CYS A 154 -2.04 5.26 -21.61
C CYS A 154 -1.01 6.06 -22.44
N LEU A 155 -0.32 7.02 -21.82
CA LEU A 155 0.73 7.80 -22.49
C LEU A 155 1.93 6.93 -22.90
N TRP A 156 2.32 5.97 -22.07
CA TRP A 156 3.37 5.01 -22.43
C TRP A 156 2.97 4.12 -23.59
N LYS A 157 1.73 3.64 -23.63
CA LYS A 157 1.21 2.86 -24.76
C LYS A 157 1.22 3.65 -26.06
N LEU A 158 0.88 4.95 -26.00
CA LEU A 158 0.94 5.85 -27.15
C LEU A 158 2.38 6.13 -27.59
N TRP A 159 3.31 6.37 -26.65
CA TRP A 159 4.70 6.70 -26.94
C TRP A 159 5.50 5.49 -27.41
N LEU A 160 5.54 4.44 -26.59
CA LEU A 160 6.38 3.26 -26.82
C LEU A 160 5.79 2.33 -27.86
N GLY A 161 4.49 2.46 -28.14
CA GLY A 161 3.73 1.62 -29.05
C GLY A 161 3.06 0.45 -28.32
N PRO A 162 1.83 0.09 -28.72
CA PRO A 162 1.08 -0.98 -28.07
C PRO A 162 1.75 -2.34 -28.18
N GLN A 163 2.43 -2.61 -29.29
CA GLN A 163 3.15 -3.87 -29.55
C GLN A 163 4.32 -4.04 -28.59
N ASN A 164 5.13 -2.98 -28.36
CA ASN A 164 6.26 -3.02 -27.44
C ASN A 164 5.79 -3.17 -25.99
N MET A 165 4.69 -2.51 -25.62
CA MET A 165 4.11 -2.70 -24.29
C MET A 165 3.58 -4.12 -24.10
N GLU A 166 2.93 -4.72 -25.10
CA GLU A 166 2.45 -6.10 -24.99
C GLU A 166 3.62 -7.09 -24.95
N ALA A 167 4.63 -6.91 -25.82
CA ALA A 167 5.85 -7.71 -25.84
C ALA A 167 6.58 -7.65 -24.49
N LEU A 168 6.69 -6.47 -23.89
CA LEU A 168 7.25 -6.32 -22.55
C LEU A 168 6.49 -7.14 -21.51
N MET A 169 5.16 -7.18 -21.60
CA MET A 169 4.31 -7.88 -20.66
C MET A 169 4.30 -9.41 -20.85
N THR A 170 4.69 -9.88 -22.03
CA THR A 170 4.88 -11.32 -22.34
C THR A 170 6.32 -11.80 -22.12
N GLY A 171 7.24 -10.90 -21.73
CA GLY A 171 8.62 -11.24 -21.36
C GLY A 171 9.68 -10.90 -22.40
N ASP A 172 9.33 -10.20 -23.48
CA ASP A 172 10.33 -9.61 -24.38
C ASP A 172 10.82 -8.26 -23.84
N PHE A 173 12.04 -8.27 -23.31
CA PHE A 173 12.69 -7.10 -22.74
C PHE A 173 13.48 -6.26 -23.75
N SER A 174 13.36 -6.52 -25.06
CA SER A 174 14.00 -5.73 -26.12
C SER A 174 13.68 -4.23 -26.00
N ALA A 175 12.43 -3.91 -25.63
CA ALA A 175 11.96 -2.54 -25.39
C ALA A 175 12.74 -1.80 -24.29
N LEU A 176 13.37 -2.50 -23.33
CA LEU A 176 14.19 -1.87 -22.29
C LEU A 176 15.48 -1.25 -22.86
N ARG A 177 15.94 -1.74 -24.03
CA ARG A 177 17.13 -1.21 -24.72
C ARG A 177 16.81 0.03 -25.56
N ASP A 178 15.52 0.29 -25.83
CA ASP A 178 15.08 1.43 -26.61
C ASP A 178 15.33 2.76 -25.84
N PRO A 179 16.04 3.74 -26.41
CA PRO A 179 16.22 5.05 -25.79
C PRO A 179 14.90 5.74 -25.40
N ARG A 180 13.80 5.46 -26.12
CA ARG A 180 12.45 5.96 -25.82
C ARG A 180 11.96 5.48 -24.45
N TRP A 181 12.32 4.27 -24.02
CA TRP A 181 11.97 3.74 -22.69
C TRP A 181 12.55 4.63 -21.58
N ARG A 182 13.86 4.90 -21.66
CA ARG A 182 14.55 5.78 -20.71
C ARG A 182 13.94 7.18 -20.68
N LEU A 183 13.58 7.70 -21.85
CA LEU A 183 13.00 9.03 -21.99
C LEU A 183 11.57 9.08 -21.43
N ALA A 184 10.75 8.06 -21.68
CA ALA A 184 9.40 7.94 -21.16
C ALA A 184 9.35 7.95 -19.63
N PHE A 185 10.26 7.23 -18.95
CA PHE A 185 10.39 7.28 -17.49
C PHE A 185 10.87 8.65 -16.98
N ARG A 186 11.82 9.27 -17.70
CA ARG A 186 12.33 10.60 -17.34
C ARG A 186 11.22 11.64 -17.37
N TRP A 187 10.30 11.55 -18.34
CA TRP A 187 9.16 12.46 -18.48
C TRP A 187 8.02 12.14 -17.51
N ALA A 188 7.58 10.88 -17.41
CA ALA A 188 6.48 10.47 -16.54
C ALA A 188 6.73 10.81 -15.06
N LEU A 189 7.98 10.64 -14.62
CA LEU A 189 8.41 10.96 -13.25
C LEU A 189 9.12 12.32 -13.17
N HIS A 190 8.99 13.16 -14.19
CA HIS A 190 9.52 14.51 -14.16
C HIS A 190 8.75 15.36 -13.16
N HIS A 191 9.44 16.23 -12.43
CA HIS A 191 8.83 17.08 -11.42
C HIS A 191 7.68 17.95 -11.98
N PHE A 192 7.76 18.38 -13.23
CA PHE A 192 6.68 19.16 -13.88
C PHE A 192 5.40 18.33 -14.07
N VAL A 193 5.51 17.06 -14.44
CA VAL A 193 4.37 16.15 -14.61
C VAL A 193 3.80 15.75 -13.26
N LEU A 194 4.67 15.41 -12.31
CA LEU A 194 4.24 15.07 -10.95
C LEU A 194 3.50 16.25 -10.28
N ARG A 195 3.84 17.51 -10.58
CA ARG A 195 3.18 18.72 -10.03
C ARG A 195 1.71 18.87 -10.43
N LEU A 196 1.25 18.14 -11.44
CA LEU A 196 -0.16 18.10 -11.82
C LEU A 196 -1.01 17.33 -10.80
N PHE A 197 -0.40 16.37 -10.10
CA PHE A 197 -1.09 15.41 -9.22
C PHE A 197 -0.68 15.53 -7.75
N TYR A 198 0.57 15.90 -7.49
CA TYR A 198 1.17 15.98 -6.16
C TYR A 198 1.57 17.42 -5.81
N ALA A 199 1.56 17.80 -4.53
CA ALA A 199 1.96 19.13 -4.08
C ALA A 199 3.42 19.38 -4.34
N ARG A 200 3.71 20.68 -4.44
CA ARG A 200 5.06 21.22 -4.34
C ARG A 200 5.81 20.65 -3.12
N GLY A 201 5.18 20.56 -1.95
CA GLY A 201 5.84 20.04 -0.73
C GLY A 201 6.23 18.56 -0.80
N TYR A 202 5.46 17.71 -1.48
CA TYR A 202 5.80 16.30 -1.72
C TYR A 202 6.92 16.17 -2.76
N ILE A 203 6.80 16.93 -3.86
CA ILE A 203 7.74 16.88 -4.98
C ILE A 203 9.11 17.43 -4.59
N SER A 204 9.15 18.49 -3.79
CA SER A 204 10.40 19.03 -3.25
C SER A 204 11.10 18.08 -2.28
N SER A 205 10.40 17.09 -1.71
CA SER A 205 11.03 16.03 -0.91
C SER A 205 11.50 14.81 -1.71
N LEU A 206 11.24 14.75 -3.02
CA LEU A 206 11.77 13.66 -3.84
C LEU A 206 13.30 13.81 -3.96
N PRO A 207 14.07 12.75 -3.69
CA PRO A 207 15.52 12.80 -3.75
C PRO A 207 15.99 12.99 -5.21
N PRO A 208 17.17 13.59 -5.42
CA PRO A 208 17.83 13.58 -6.73
C PRO A 208 17.93 12.16 -7.27
N GLY A 209 17.54 11.95 -8.52
CA GLY A 209 17.57 10.64 -9.18
C GLY A 209 16.37 9.73 -8.88
N PHE A 210 15.30 10.23 -8.24
CA PHE A 210 14.06 9.48 -8.00
C PHE A 210 13.54 8.73 -9.24
N SER A 211 13.46 9.39 -10.40
CA SER A 211 13.01 8.77 -11.65
C SER A 211 13.91 7.60 -12.11
N ARG A 212 15.22 7.74 -11.91
CA ARG A 212 16.21 6.69 -12.22
C ARG A 212 16.03 5.49 -11.30
N GLU A 213 15.79 5.73 -10.02
CA GLU A 213 15.61 4.67 -9.02
C GLU A 213 14.32 3.89 -9.25
N ILE A 214 13.19 4.57 -9.48
CA ILE A 214 11.91 3.90 -9.80
C ILE A 214 12.04 3.09 -11.09
N ARG A 215 12.66 3.65 -12.15
CA ARG A 215 12.93 2.91 -13.39
C ARG A 215 13.76 1.64 -13.13
N ARG A 216 14.84 1.75 -12.36
CA ARG A 216 15.72 0.63 -12.01
C ARG A 216 14.96 -0.47 -11.27
N ARG A 217 14.06 -0.11 -10.35
CA ARG A 217 13.21 -1.07 -9.62
C ARG A 217 12.21 -1.77 -10.52
N ILE A 218 11.59 -1.03 -11.44
CA ILE A 218 10.67 -1.60 -12.44
C ILE A 218 11.42 -2.57 -13.37
N GLU A 219 12.58 -2.18 -13.90
CA GLU A 219 13.43 -3.03 -14.75
C GLU A 219 13.87 -4.31 -14.00
N ARG A 220 14.25 -4.18 -12.73
CA ARG A 220 14.55 -5.34 -11.86
C ARG A 220 13.32 -6.23 -11.67
N SER A 221 12.16 -5.66 -11.40
CA SER A 221 10.94 -6.43 -11.14
C SER A 221 10.46 -7.18 -12.38
N LEU A 222 10.56 -6.54 -13.56
CA LEU A 222 10.28 -7.15 -14.87
C LEU A 222 11.17 -8.36 -15.15
N THR A 223 12.46 -8.28 -14.83
CA THR A 223 13.44 -9.34 -15.14
C THR A 223 13.51 -10.44 -14.08
N ARG A 224 13.05 -10.17 -12.84
CA ARG A 224 13.16 -11.09 -11.71
C ARG A 224 11.90 -11.93 -11.46
N PHE A 225 10.73 -11.40 -11.79
CA PHE A 225 9.45 -12.02 -11.44
C PHE A 225 8.58 -12.26 -12.67
N PRO A 226 7.79 -13.35 -12.71
CA PRO A 226 6.81 -13.56 -13.76
C PRO A 226 5.80 -12.40 -13.81
N ILE A 227 5.77 -11.66 -14.92
CA ILE A 227 4.97 -10.43 -15.09
C ILE A 227 3.47 -10.71 -14.96
N ALA A 228 3.03 -11.85 -15.48
CA ALA A 228 1.64 -12.30 -15.39
C ALA A 228 1.17 -12.47 -13.94
N GLN A 229 2.09 -12.75 -13.00
CA GLN A 229 1.81 -13.00 -11.58
C GLN A 229 2.21 -11.82 -10.67
N ASN A 230 2.60 -10.68 -11.26
CA ASN A 230 3.03 -9.50 -10.53
C ASN A 230 1.96 -8.39 -10.62
N PRO A 231 1.00 -8.31 -9.67
CA PRO A 231 -0.06 -7.31 -9.69
C PRO A 231 0.48 -5.87 -9.69
N TYR A 232 1.64 -5.64 -9.08
CA TYR A 232 2.22 -4.31 -8.94
C TYR A 232 2.79 -3.80 -10.26
N ILE A 233 3.46 -4.66 -11.03
CA ILE A 233 3.94 -4.32 -12.37
C ILE A 233 2.79 -4.15 -13.35
N GLN A 234 1.78 -5.03 -13.29
CA GLN A 234 0.56 -4.91 -14.10
C GLN A 234 -0.10 -3.54 -13.89
N LEU A 235 -0.37 -3.18 -12.64
CA LEU A 235 -0.98 -1.90 -12.31
C LEU A 235 -0.10 -0.71 -12.70
N THR A 236 1.23 -0.81 -12.51
CA THR A 236 2.17 0.26 -12.85
C THR A 236 2.27 0.52 -14.35
N LEU A 237 2.39 -0.55 -15.16
CA LEU A 237 2.64 -0.43 -16.60
C LEU A 237 1.36 -0.39 -17.45
N ARG A 238 0.29 -1.08 -17.03
CA ARG A 238 -1.00 -1.11 -17.74
C ARG A 238 -2.04 -0.16 -17.13
N GLY A 239 -1.86 0.30 -15.89
CA GLY A 239 -2.89 1.08 -15.19
C GLY A 239 -4.10 0.26 -14.74
N GLN A 240 -4.01 -1.07 -14.87
CA GLN A 240 -5.01 -2.05 -14.49
C GLN A 240 -4.33 -3.40 -14.20
N TYR A 241 -4.99 -4.28 -13.47
CA TYR A 241 -4.56 -5.67 -13.35
C TYR A 241 -4.79 -6.43 -14.67
N GLY A 242 -4.13 -7.58 -14.80
CA GLY A 242 -4.36 -8.48 -15.92
C GLY A 242 -5.75 -9.13 -15.85
N PRO A 243 -6.19 -9.78 -16.95
CA PRO A 243 -7.51 -10.38 -17.05
C PRO A 243 -7.69 -11.61 -16.13
N ASN A 244 -6.59 -12.26 -15.75
CA ASN A 244 -6.60 -13.47 -14.92
C ASN A 244 -6.35 -13.14 -13.45
N GLU A 245 -7.03 -13.84 -12.53
CA GLU A 245 -6.91 -13.59 -11.07
C GLU A 245 -5.49 -13.73 -10.53
N ILE A 246 -4.63 -14.52 -11.18
CA ILE A 246 -3.21 -14.66 -10.79
C ILE A 246 -2.44 -13.33 -10.83
N SER A 247 -2.96 -12.36 -11.59
CA SER A 247 -2.42 -11.00 -11.71
C SER A 247 -3.04 -10.01 -10.71
N TRP A 248 -3.92 -10.47 -9.82
CA TRP A 248 -4.59 -9.65 -8.81
C TRP A 248 -3.87 -9.76 -7.47
N PRO A 249 -4.03 -8.77 -6.57
CA PRO A 249 -3.53 -8.88 -5.20
C PRO A 249 -4.07 -10.14 -4.52
N THR A 250 -3.26 -10.77 -3.66
CA THR A 250 -3.57 -12.07 -3.05
C THR A 250 -4.95 -12.09 -2.38
N TYR A 251 -5.31 -11.05 -1.63
CA TYR A 251 -6.61 -10.99 -0.94
C TYR A 251 -7.83 -10.91 -1.87
N TRP A 252 -7.65 -10.65 -3.17
CA TRP A 252 -8.71 -10.64 -4.18
C TRP A 252 -8.88 -11.98 -4.90
N GLN A 253 -7.95 -12.92 -4.75
CA GLN A 253 -8.01 -14.19 -5.46
C GLN A 253 -9.12 -15.08 -4.87
N SER A 254 -9.92 -15.69 -5.74
CA SER A 254 -11.10 -16.48 -5.37
C SER A 254 -10.79 -17.58 -4.36
N GLN A 255 -9.63 -18.24 -4.48
CA GLN A 255 -9.16 -19.29 -3.57
C GLN A 255 -9.08 -18.87 -2.09
N HIS A 256 -8.98 -17.56 -1.82
CA HIS A 256 -8.86 -17.02 -0.46
C HIS A 256 -10.17 -16.44 0.09
N ARG A 257 -11.23 -16.32 -0.73
CA ARG A 257 -12.46 -15.63 -0.32
C ARG A 257 -13.17 -16.30 0.85
N GLY A 258 -13.34 -17.63 0.81
CA GLY A 258 -14.01 -18.37 1.90
C GLY A 258 -13.28 -18.17 3.24
N LEU A 259 -11.94 -18.22 3.20
CA LEU A 259 -11.10 -17.98 4.37
C LEU A 259 -11.25 -16.55 4.89
N LEU A 260 -11.15 -15.55 4.00
CA LEU A 260 -11.30 -14.15 4.36
C LEU A 260 -12.69 -13.86 4.93
N ARG A 261 -13.76 -14.34 4.31
CA ARG A 261 -15.14 -14.16 4.79
C ARG A 261 -15.29 -14.58 6.25
N SER A 262 -14.68 -15.70 6.64
CA SER A 262 -14.70 -16.19 8.03
C SER A 262 -13.84 -15.39 9.02
N ARG A 263 -12.94 -14.52 8.53
CA ARG A 263 -11.94 -13.81 9.34
C ARG A 263 -12.01 -12.28 9.24
N LEU A 264 -12.83 -11.72 8.36
CA LEU A 264 -12.99 -10.27 8.20
C LEU A 264 -13.50 -9.58 9.49
N SER A 265 -14.15 -10.30 10.39
CA SER A 265 -14.51 -9.84 11.74
C SER A 265 -13.29 -9.52 12.61
N ASN A 266 -12.14 -10.16 12.37
CA ASN A 266 -10.89 -9.93 13.10
C ASN A 266 -10.14 -8.66 12.63
N LEU A 267 -10.67 -7.92 11.64
CA LEU A 267 -10.14 -6.63 11.21
C LEU A 267 -10.92 -5.49 11.86
N SER A 268 -10.25 -4.75 12.74
CA SER A 268 -10.71 -3.48 13.29
C SER A 268 -10.11 -2.31 12.51
N LEU A 269 -10.92 -1.27 12.30
CA LEU A 269 -10.56 -0.10 11.51
C LEU A 269 -10.68 1.15 12.38
N HIS A 270 -9.66 2.01 12.38
CA HIS A 270 -9.66 3.22 13.19
C HIS A 270 -9.14 4.42 12.39
N THR A 271 -9.92 5.50 12.39
CA THR A 271 -9.45 6.81 11.93
C THR A 271 -8.71 7.50 13.07
N ALA A 272 -7.38 7.47 13.05
CA ALA A 272 -6.55 8.08 14.08
C ALA A 272 -5.12 8.36 13.58
N ASP A 273 -4.42 9.24 14.28
CA ASP A 273 -2.97 9.32 14.19
C ASP A 273 -2.34 8.03 14.75
N ALA A 274 -1.45 7.39 13.98
CA ALA A 274 -0.87 6.09 14.33
C ALA A 274 -0.11 6.11 15.66
N ALA A 275 0.65 7.17 15.94
CA ALA A 275 1.39 7.30 17.20
C ALA A 275 0.43 7.45 18.38
N SER A 276 -0.55 8.37 18.27
CA SER A 276 -1.59 8.56 19.29
C SER A 276 -2.39 7.29 19.57
N PHE A 277 -2.73 6.52 18.52
CA PHE A 277 -3.41 5.24 18.68
C PHE A 277 -2.55 4.24 19.46
N LEU A 278 -1.29 4.03 19.06
CA LEU A 278 -0.39 3.09 19.73
C LEU A 278 -0.05 3.48 21.18
N GLU A 279 0.02 4.79 21.45
CA GLU A 279 0.20 5.32 22.81
C GLU A 279 -0.98 4.97 23.73
N SER A 280 -2.22 4.92 23.20
CA SER A 280 -3.41 4.57 23.97
C SER A 280 -3.56 3.07 24.23
N GLN A 281 -2.84 2.23 23.50
CA GLN A 281 -2.90 0.78 23.70
C GLN A 281 -2.13 0.35 24.95
N PRO A 282 -2.45 -0.80 25.57
CA PRO A 282 -1.61 -1.40 26.59
C PRO A 282 -0.18 -1.63 26.07
N PRO A 283 0.86 -1.49 26.92
CA PRO A 283 2.22 -1.85 26.52
C PRO A 283 2.29 -3.34 26.16
N GLN A 284 3.20 -3.71 25.24
CA GLN A 284 3.42 -5.10 24.81
C GLN A 284 2.13 -5.83 24.37
N SER A 285 1.29 -5.16 23.58
CA SER A 285 0.01 -5.68 23.10
C SER A 285 0.04 -6.20 21.66
N PHE A 286 1.11 -5.95 20.90
CA PHE A 286 1.22 -6.35 19.48
C PHE A 286 2.44 -7.23 19.21
N ASP A 287 2.25 -8.19 18.30
CA ASP A 287 3.26 -9.12 17.82
C ASP A 287 3.88 -8.67 16.48
N PHE A 288 3.18 -7.83 15.73
CA PHE A 288 3.57 -7.45 14.39
C PHE A 288 3.10 -6.05 14.01
N PHE A 289 3.90 -5.35 13.20
CA PHE A 289 3.62 -4.00 12.71
C PHE A 289 3.96 -3.88 11.22
N ALA A 290 3.00 -3.47 10.39
CA ALA A 290 3.19 -3.09 9.00
C ALA A 290 3.15 -1.56 8.86
N LEU A 291 4.33 -0.93 8.74
CA LEU A 291 4.46 0.52 8.59
C LEU A 291 4.69 0.88 7.12
N SER A 292 3.59 1.04 6.39
CA SER A 292 3.53 1.46 4.98
C SER A 292 3.97 2.93 4.85
N ASN A 293 5.25 3.14 4.47
CA ASN A 293 5.95 4.41 4.16
C ASN A 293 5.66 5.65 5.03
N VAL A 294 5.01 5.47 6.18
CA VAL A 294 4.55 6.53 7.08
C VAL A 294 5.71 7.35 7.64
N LEU A 295 6.86 6.73 7.83
CA LEU A 295 8.06 7.42 8.32
C LEU A 295 8.57 8.48 7.32
N GLU A 296 8.36 8.29 6.01
CA GLU A 296 8.85 9.23 4.99
C GLU A 296 8.07 10.54 4.96
N VAL A 297 6.83 10.51 5.45
CA VAL A 297 5.94 11.67 5.46
C VAL A 297 5.94 12.40 6.81
N CYS A 298 6.40 11.72 7.87
CA CYS A 298 6.62 12.30 9.19
C CYS A 298 7.89 13.17 9.23
N SER A 299 7.82 14.27 9.97
CA SER A 299 8.99 15.01 10.44
C SER A 299 9.87 14.16 11.37
N PRO A 300 11.16 14.51 11.58
CA PRO A 300 12.03 13.75 12.47
C PRO A 300 11.49 13.54 13.90
N SER A 301 10.77 14.53 14.45
CA SER A 301 10.13 14.40 15.77
C SER A 301 8.92 13.46 15.75
N GLU A 302 8.10 13.50 14.70
CA GLU A 302 6.98 12.57 14.49
C GLU A 302 7.50 11.14 14.26
N GLN A 303 8.56 10.95 13.48
CA GLN A 303 9.21 9.65 13.31
C GLN A 303 9.69 9.09 14.64
N LYS A 304 10.38 9.91 15.46
CA LYS A 304 10.85 9.52 16.79
C LYS A 304 9.68 9.14 17.70
N ARG A 305 8.59 9.92 17.71
CA ARG A 305 7.39 9.64 18.50
C ARG A 305 6.74 8.33 18.07
N LEU A 306 6.52 8.12 16.78
CA LEU A 306 5.90 6.90 16.25
C LEU A 306 6.74 5.66 16.60
N LEU A 307 8.05 5.70 16.38
CA LEU A 307 8.92 4.57 16.71
C LEU A 307 8.96 4.28 18.21
N ALA A 308 8.87 5.30 19.08
CA ALA A 308 8.75 5.11 20.52
C ALA A 308 7.41 4.47 20.90
N ALA A 309 6.30 4.90 20.28
CA ALA A 309 4.99 4.32 20.49
C ALA A 309 4.95 2.83 20.05
N VAL A 310 5.53 2.51 18.88
CA VAL A 310 5.70 1.12 18.42
C VAL A 310 6.54 0.32 19.41
N ALA A 311 7.67 0.86 19.90
CA ALA A 311 8.53 0.16 20.86
C ALA A 311 7.84 -0.17 22.19
N ARG A 312 6.95 0.72 22.66
CA ARG A 312 6.13 0.51 23.87
C ARG A 312 5.04 -0.55 23.64
N ALA A 313 4.36 -0.50 22.50
CA ALA A 313 3.27 -1.41 22.17
C ALA A 313 3.76 -2.81 21.73
N ALA A 314 4.99 -2.92 21.25
CA ALA A 314 5.58 -4.16 20.77
C ALA A 314 5.91 -5.13 21.93
N LYS A 315 5.47 -6.38 21.80
CA LYS A 315 5.95 -7.49 22.64
C LYS A 315 7.43 -7.78 22.37
N PRO A 316 8.17 -8.38 23.33
CA PRO A 316 9.52 -8.90 23.06
C PRO A 316 9.53 -9.83 21.84
N GLY A 317 10.47 -9.60 20.92
CA GLY A 317 10.60 -10.32 19.67
C GLY A 317 9.55 -9.99 18.60
N ALA A 318 8.65 -9.03 18.81
CA ALA A 318 7.73 -8.56 17.79
C ALA A 318 8.48 -8.01 16.56
N LEU A 319 7.89 -8.16 15.38
CA LEU A 319 8.50 -7.72 14.12
C LEU A 319 7.82 -6.46 13.58
N VAL A 320 8.63 -5.56 13.01
CA VAL A 320 8.18 -4.33 12.37
C VAL A 320 8.67 -4.30 10.93
N CYS A 321 7.76 -4.46 9.98
CA CYS A 321 8.04 -4.27 8.56
C CYS A 321 7.95 -2.79 8.23
N ILE A 322 9.07 -2.23 7.78
CA ILE A 322 9.15 -0.84 7.31
C ILE A 322 9.20 -0.82 5.80
N ARG A 323 8.27 -0.09 5.18
CA ARG A 323 8.23 0.17 3.75
C ARG A 323 8.76 1.57 3.45
N ALA A 324 9.45 1.73 2.33
CA ALA A 324 9.99 3.01 1.93
C ALA A 324 10.02 3.15 0.40
N ILE A 325 9.45 4.24 -0.13
CA ILE A 325 9.62 4.63 -1.53
C ILE A 325 10.99 5.30 -1.70
N LEU A 326 11.33 6.20 -0.78
CA LEU A 326 12.50 7.06 -0.73
C LEU A 326 13.45 6.60 0.38
N THR A 327 14.32 5.64 0.08
CA THR A 327 15.27 5.04 1.04
C THR A 327 16.22 6.03 1.74
N ARG A 328 16.33 7.28 1.26
CA ARG A 328 17.13 8.35 1.87
C ARG A 328 16.40 9.17 2.94
N SER A 329 15.07 9.05 3.07
CA SER A 329 14.26 9.80 4.03
C SER A 329 14.09 9.10 5.38
N ALA A 330 14.81 7.98 5.53
CA ALA A 330 14.64 7.00 6.56
C ALA A 330 15.48 7.35 7.80
N PRO A 331 15.10 6.92 9.03
CA PRO A 331 15.89 7.18 10.23
C PRO A 331 17.33 6.73 10.05
N GLN A 332 18.29 7.63 10.22
CA GLN A 332 19.72 7.30 10.10
C GLN A 332 20.17 6.30 11.19
N ARG A 333 19.43 6.24 12.30
CA ARG A 333 19.62 5.29 13.39
C ARG A 333 18.27 4.84 13.92
N TRP A 334 18.13 3.53 14.10
CA TRP A 334 16.99 2.94 14.76
C TRP A 334 17.07 3.13 16.28
N PRO A 335 15.93 3.25 17.00
CA PRO A 335 15.93 3.23 18.45
C PRO A 335 16.60 1.97 18.99
N THR A 336 17.31 2.07 20.11
CA THR A 336 18.02 0.95 20.75
C THR A 336 17.11 -0.21 21.18
N ALA A 337 15.81 0.05 21.32
CA ALA A 337 14.79 -0.98 21.56
C ALA A 337 14.62 -1.95 20.38
N PHE A 338 15.11 -1.60 19.20
CA PHE A 338 15.04 -2.42 18.00
C PHE A 338 16.43 -2.84 17.53
N GLU A 339 16.48 -4.02 16.94
CA GLU A 339 17.58 -4.45 16.08
C GLU A 339 17.07 -4.69 14.66
N VAL A 340 17.94 -4.52 13.67
CA VAL A 340 17.59 -4.86 12.29
C VAL A 340 17.80 -6.36 12.12
N ASP A 341 16.76 -7.08 11.72
CA ASP A 341 16.89 -8.48 11.34
C ASP A 341 17.41 -8.55 9.90
N GLU A 342 18.74 -8.45 9.73
CA GLU A 342 19.38 -8.39 8.42
C GLU A 342 19.15 -9.66 7.59
N ARG A 343 19.02 -10.81 8.24
CA ARG A 343 18.78 -12.08 7.56
C ARG A 343 17.37 -12.11 7.00
N LEU A 344 16.36 -11.85 7.83
CA LEU A 344 14.97 -11.84 7.40
C LEU A 344 14.71 -10.72 6.38
N THR A 345 15.29 -9.54 6.59
CA THR A 345 15.19 -8.41 5.66
C THR A 345 15.68 -8.79 4.27
N ARG A 346 16.87 -9.42 4.15
CA ARG A 346 17.40 -9.87 2.85
C ARG A 346 16.52 -10.93 2.21
N GLN A 347 16.11 -11.94 2.98
CA GLN A 347 15.25 -13.03 2.50
C GLN A 347 13.92 -12.52 1.93
N LEU A 348 13.31 -11.55 2.61
CA LEU A 348 12.04 -10.97 2.17
C LEU A 348 12.20 -9.98 1.00
N LEU A 349 13.24 -9.15 1.01
CA LEU A 349 13.60 -8.28 -0.12
C LEU A 349 13.80 -9.05 -1.43
N ASP A 350 14.25 -10.29 -1.33
CA ASP A 350 14.46 -11.17 -2.46
C ASP A 350 13.15 -11.73 -3.06
N ARG A 351 12.07 -11.68 -2.29
CA ARG A 351 10.72 -12.11 -2.71
C ARG A 351 9.81 -10.94 -3.04
N ASP A 352 10.19 -9.72 -2.70
CA ASP A 352 9.35 -8.54 -2.85
C ASP A 352 9.16 -8.17 -4.32
N ARG A 353 7.94 -8.35 -4.82
CA ARG A 353 7.56 -8.07 -6.21
C ARG A 353 7.32 -6.58 -6.46
N SER A 354 7.16 -5.76 -5.42
CA SER A 354 6.80 -4.36 -5.56
C SER A 354 7.97 -3.49 -6.02
N PRO A 355 7.84 -2.76 -7.15
CA PRO A 355 8.86 -1.82 -7.57
C PRO A 355 8.70 -0.41 -6.96
N ILE A 356 7.52 -0.07 -6.45
CA ILE A 356 7.21 1.31 -6.03
C ILE A 356 7.56 1.53 -4.56
N CYS A 357 6.96 0.73 -3.68
CA CYS A 357 7.16 0.79 -2.23
C CYS A 357 7.70 -0.56 -1.73
N PRO A 358 8.98 -0.88 -1.98
CA PRO A 358 9.57 -2.11 -1.50
C PRO A 358 9.73 -2.10 0.03
N LEU A 359 9.90 -3.29 0.60
CA LEU A 359 10.42 -3.48 1.95
C LEU A 359 11.74 -2.72 2.07
N TRP A 360 11.95 -2.07 3.20
CA TRP A 360 13.20 -1.40 3.50
C TRP A 360 13.97 -2.10 4.61
N ALA A 361 13.28 -2.43 5.70
CA ALA A 361 13.87 -3.14 6.82
C ALA A 361 12.80 -3.95 7.56
N VAL A 362 13.21 -5.07 8.14
CA VAL A 362 12.49 -5.72 9.23
C VAL A 362 13.23 -5.44 10.52
N LEU A 363 12.55 -4.80 11.47
CA LEU A 363 13.07 -4.60 12.81
C LEU A 363 12.51 -5.66 13.74
N ARG A 364 13.31 -6.08 14.70
CA ARG A 364 12.91 -6.96 15.78
C ARG A 364 12.97 -6.20 17.10
N ARG A 365 11.89 -6.28 17.88
CA ARG A 365 11.87 -5.75 19.25
C ARG A 365 12.79 -6.60 20.12
N ARG A 366 13.78 -5.95 20.74
CA ARG A 366 14.69 -6.60 21.71
C ARG A 366 13.96 -7.11 22.94
#